data_AF-A0ABD2VZ17-F1
#
_entry.id   AF-A0ABD2VZ17-F1
#
_cell.length_a   1.000
_cell.length_b   1.000
_cell.length_c   1.000
_cell.angle_alpha   90.00
_cell.angle_beta   90.00
_cell.angle_gamma   90.00
#
_symmetry.space_group_name_H-M   'P 1'
#
loop_
_entity.id
_entity.type
_entity.pdbx_description
1 polymer ?
#
loop_
_entity_poly.entity_id
_entity_poly.type
_entity_poly.pdbx_seq_one_letter_code
_entity_poly.pdbx_strand_id
1 'polypeptide(L)'
;MSTALINNWIVPYIRMQEKQKLGFSRAFMCCTNIIFLISGFVLMSLGALLLADSERVLMSRLLGGSDTWPEQPLFYYVALGVVGLGFFVACCGLLGCWVSCLRNCCITVSYAAVIVALLVSKCALCLVVVFWPHLVSVDVRAARLLRALQRSYALPGREQLTAALDLAQTSFSCCGINGSNNYGTSWWRLQELGRRELVVPLSCCKLNNTLEPEAFLNPQPRNLSLCQSLNPAEHQLARHTVGCLESIENWVQDQTLVVLGIGLLVVLVELFALMSTLLACSRLKSVMNQRARNGHSGGSSNNNNNNKAVAANTCVQTASTFTSTQTLGPDTFGNEDAHDYGMSSYCNNLESRLMMAGTNNTFNAGLINNNHKS
;
A
#
# COMPACT_ATOMS: atom_id res chain seq x y z
N MET A 1 46.64 -31.77 -24.25
CA MET A 1 45.30 -31.46 -24.79
C MET A 1 45.38 -30.06 -25.40
N SER A 2 45.41 -29.94 -26.74
CA SER A 2 45.81 -28.69 -27.41
C SER A 2 44.93 -27.51 -27.02
N THR A 3 45.56 -26.38 -26.75
CA THR A 3 44.92 -25.05 -26.58
C THR A 3 43.92 -24.72 -27.71
N ALA A 4 44.13 -25.30 -28.90
CA ALA A 4 43.19 -25.24 -30.03
C ALA A 4 41.82 -25.91 -29.77
N LEU A 5 41.75 -27.04 -29.06
CA LEU A 5 40.47 -27.70 -28.71
C LEU A 5 39.68 -26.86 -27.68
N ILE A 6 40.41 -26.27 -26.73
CA ILE A 6 39.81 -25.41 -25.70
C ILE A 6 39.25 -24.13 -26.34
N ASN A 7 40.04 -23.47 -27.17
CA ASN A 7 39.68 -22.20 -27.79
C ASN A 7 38.64 -22.33 -28.93
N ASN A 8 38.70 -23.39 -29.75
CA ASN A 8 37.79 -23.56 -30.89
C ASN A 8 36.47 -24.28 -30.56
N TRP A 9 36.42 -25.11 -29.52
CA TRP A 9 35.23 -25.94 -29.25
C TRP A 9 34.64 -25.72 -27.85
N ILE A 10 35.46 -25.69 -26.80
CA ILE A 10 34.96 -25.59 -25.41
C ILE A 10 34.46 -24.18 -25.08
N VAL A 11 35.22 -23.14 -25.41
CA VAL A 11 34.84 -21.74 -25.17
C VAL A 11 33.53 -21.34 -25.88
N PRO A 12 33.31 -21.64 -27.18
CA PRO A 12 32.04 -21.34 -27.84
C PRO A 12 30.87 -22.17 -27.30
N TYR A 13 31.09 -23.43 -26.92
CA TYR A 13 30.06 -24.27 -26.29
C TYR A 13 29.59 -23.71 -24.93
N ILE A 14 30.53 -23.30 -24.07
CA ILE A 14 30.21 -22.66 -22.78
C ILE A 14 29.46 -21.33 -23.00
N ARG A 15 29.87 -20.53 -24.00
CA ARG A 15 29.22 -19.25 -24.35
C ARG A 15 27.79 -19.45 -24.88
N MET A 16 27.49 -20.56 -25.56
CA MET A 16 26.12 -20.92 -25.98
C MET A 16 25.25 -21.32 -24.78
N GLN A 17 25.78 -22.14 -23.88
CA GLN A 17 25.11 -22.55 -22.63
C GLN A 17 24.74 -21.34 -21.75
N GLU A 18 25.62 -20.34 -21.64
CA GLU A 18 25.33 -19.12 -20.88
C GLU A 18 24.28 -18.22 -21.51
N LYS A 19 24.28 -18.08 -22.85
CA LYS A 19 23.23 -17.34 -23.56
C LYS A 19 21.86 -17.98 -23.38
N GLN A 20 21.80 -19.31 -23.39
CA GLN A 20 20.56 -20.07 -23.15
C GLN A 20 20.06 -19.89 -21.71
N LYS A 21 20.94 -19.96 -20.72
CA LYS A 21 20.60 -19.71 -19.29
C LYS A 21 20.12 -18.28 -19.05
N LEU A 22 20.75 -17.29 -19.70
CA LEU A 22 20.33 -15.89 -19.63
C LEU A 22 18.98 -15.64 -20.31
N GLY A 23 18.69 -16.34 -21.42
CA GLY A 23 17.39 -16.30 -22.07
C GLY A 23 16.29 -16.82 -21.15
N PHE A 24 16.51 -17.97 -20.52
CA PHE A 24 15.57 -18.57 -19.56
C PHE A 24 15.30 -17.66 -18.36
N SER A 25 16.33 -17.07 -17.74
CA SER A 25 16.12 -16.17 -16.59
C SER A 25 15.32 -14.91 -16.94
N ARG A 26 15.48 -14.39 -18.17
CA ARG A 26 14.74 -13.20 -18.64
C ARG A 26 13.30 -13.52 -19.03
N ALA A 27 13.07 -14.70 -19.62
CA ALA A 27 11.72 -15.20 -19.84
C ALA A 27 10.98 -15.38 -18.50
N PHE A 28 11.63 -15.98 -17.51
CA PHE A 28 11.07 -16.15 -16.17
C PHE A 28 10.75 -14.80 -15.49
N MET A 29 11.68 -13.83 -15.55
CA MET A 29 11.45 -12.46 -15.07
C MET A 29 10.26 -11.80 -15.78
N CYS A 30 10.10 -12.01 -17.10
CA CYS A 30 8.95 -11.48 -17.82
C CYS A 30 7.64 -12.11 -17.32
N CYS A 31 7.60 -13.44 -17.17
CA CYS A 31 6.42 -14.16 -16.68
C CYS A 31 5.99 -13.71 -15.28
N THR A 32 6.91 -13.57 -14.33
CA THR A 32 6.59 -13.11 -12.97
C THR A 32 6.10 -11.66 -12.95
N ASN A 33 6.68 -10.79 -13.79
CA ASN A 33 6.21 -9.40 -13.93
C ASN A 33 4.84 -9.29 -14.62
N ILE A 34 4.49 -10.21 -15.51
CA ILE A 34 3.13 -10.32 -16.07
C ILE A 34 2.15 -10.75 -14.97
N ILE A 35 2.51 -11.70 -14.10
CA ILE A 35 1.66 -12.08 -12.96
C ILE A 35 1.48 -10.87 -12.02
N PHE A 36 2.56 -10.12 -11.76
CA PHE A 36 2.50 -8.90 -10.96
C PHE A 36 1.60 -7.83 -11.60
N LEU A 37 1.69 -7.64 -12.92
CA LEU A 37 0.81 -6.76 -13.69
C LEU A 37 -0.67 -7.15 -13.53
N ILE A 38 -0.99 -8.42 -13.76
CA ILE A 38 -2.36 -8.95 -13.63
C ILE A 38 -2.87 -8.74 -12.21
N SER A 39 -2.02 -8.98 -11.20
CA SER A 39 -2.38 -8.74 -9.80
C SER A 39 -2.76 -7.28 -9.54
N GLY A 40 -2.07 -6.32 -10.17
CA GLY A 40 -2.41 -4.89 -10.09
C GLY A 40 -3.79 -4.57 -10.67
N PHE A 41 -4.13 -5.13 -11.84
CA PHE A 41 -5.46 -4.98 -12.43
C PHE A 41 -6.57 -5.62 -11.60
N VAL A 42 -6.31 -6.79 -11.01
CA VAL A 42 -7.26 -7.47 -10.11
C VAL A 42 -7.50 -6.63 -8.86
N LEU A 43 -6.45 -6.09 -8.22
CA LEU A 43 -6.59 -5.19 -7.08
C LEU A 43 -7.36 -3.92 -7.42
N MET A 44 -7.05 -3.31 -8.57
CA MET A 44 -7.74 -2.11 -9.03
C MET A 44 -9.24 -2.37 -9.26
N SER A 45 -9.56 -3.51 -9.87
CA SER A 45 -10.96 -3.93 -10.09
C SER A 45 -11.67 -4.22 -8.77
N LEU A 46 -11.01 -4.90 -7.83
CA LEU A 46 -11.57 -5.15 -6.50
C LEU A 46 -11.82 -3.84 -5.73
N GLY A 47 -10.89 -2.90 -5.79
CA GLY A 47 -11.08 -1.57 -5.18
C GLY A 47 -12.26 -0.82 -5.80
N ALA A 48 -12.44 -0.89 -7.13
CA ALA A 48 -13.58 -0.29 -7.82
C ALA A 48 -14.91 -0.97 -7.45
N LEU A 49 -14.93 -2.30 -7.31
CA LEU A 49 -16.10 -3.05 -6.82
C LEU A 49 -16.45 -2.67 -5.39
N LEU A 50 -15.46 -2.48 -4.51
CA LEU A 50 -15.68 -2.01 -3.15
C LEU A 50 -16.24 -0.58 -3.11
N LEU A 51 -15.85 0.29 -4.05
CA LEU A 51 -16.44 1.63 -4.18
C LEU A 51 -17.87 1.60 -4.72
N ALA A 52 -18.20 0.62 -5.57
CA ALA A 52 -19.54 0.44 -6.12
C ALA A 52 -20.52 -0.18 -5.10
N ASP A 53 -20.02 -0.91 -4.11
CA ASP A 53 -20.83 -1.54 -3.05
C ASP A 53 -21.29 -0.51 -2.01
N SER A 54 -22.42 0.13 -2.31
CA SER A 54 -23.00 1.18 -1.46
C SER A 54 -23.38 0.71 -0.05
N GLU A 55 -23.74 -0.57 0.14
CA GLU A 55 -24.11 -1.13 1.45
C GLU A 55 -22.90 -1.28 2.37
N ARG A 56 -21.79 -1.83 1.84
CA ARG A 56 -20.53 -1.93 2.61
C ARG A 56 -19.97 -0.56 2.95
N VAL A 57 -20.01 0.37 2.00
CA VAL A 57 -19.63 1.77 2.24
C VAL A 57 -20.52 2.40 3.30
N LEU A 58 -21.82 2.11 3.29
CA LEU A 58 -22.74 2.62 4.30
C LEU A 58 -22.47 2.03 5.69
N MET A 59 -22.32 0.70 5.83
CA MET A 59 -21.97 0.06 7.10
C MET A 59 -20.67 0.60 7.69
N SER A 60 -19.68 0.86 6.85
CA SER A 60 -18.40 1.41 7.31
C SER A 60 -18.50 2.79 7.97
N ARG A 61 -19.57 3.55 7.72
CA ARG A 61 -19.79 4.86 8.35
C ARG A 61 -19.98 4.75 9.87
N LEU A 62 -20.43 3.59 10.37
CA LEU A 62 -20.52 3.32 11.81
C LEU A 62 -19.15 3.35 12.51
N LEU A 63 -18.07 3.16 11.75
CA LEU A 63 -16.69 3.10 12.24
C LEU A 63 -15.97 4.45 12.16
N GLY A 64 -16.50 5.40 11.37
CA GLY A 64 -15.83 6.67 11.00
C GLY A 64 -16.29 7.90 11.80
N GLY A 65 -16.41 7.79 13.12
CA GLY A 65 -16.91 8.86 13.99
C GLY A 65 -15.83 9.57 14.81
N SER A 66 -14.76 10.07 14.19
CA SER A 66 -13.87 11.04 14.86
C SER A 66 -14.51 12.44 14.78
N ASP A 67 -14.65 13.10 15.93
CA ASP A 67 -15.03 14.53 16.02
C ASP A 67 -13.93 15.47 15.46
N THR A 68 -12.89 14.91 14.82
CA THR A 68 -11.71 15.59 14.29
C THR A 68 -11.29 14.94 12.97
N TRP A 69 -11.91 15.36 11.86
CA TRP A 69 -11.56 15.12 10.43
C TRP A 69 -11.39 13.65 9.95
N PRO A 70 -11.71 13.30 8.68
CA PRO A 70 -12.46 14.02 7.64
C PRO A 70 -13.94 13.56 7.54
N GLU A 71 -14.77 14.36 6.86
CA GLU A 71 -16.21 14.16 6.59
C GLU A 71 -16.58 12.86 5.80
N GLN A 72 -15.60 12.02 5.45
CA GLN A 72 -15.74 10.90 4.52
C GLN A 72 -15.38 9.56 5.20
N PRO A 73 -16.07 8.45 4.90
CA PRO A 73 -15.87 7.18 5.61
C PRO A 73 -14.47 6.60 5.38
N LEU A 74 -13.87 6.02 6.43
CA LEU A 74 -12.56 5.37 6.38
C LEU A 74 -12.46 4.34 5.24
N PHE A 75 -13.50 3.54 5.03
CA PHE A 75 -13.49 2.52 3.97
C PHE A 75 -13.49 3.13 2.56
N TYR A 76 -14.00 4.35 2.37
CA TYR A 76 -13.88 5.03 1.08
C TYR A 76 -12.41 5.34 0.77
N TYR A 77 -11.65 5.84 1.75
CA TYR A 77 -10.21 6.05 1.60
C TYR A 77 -9.45 4.74 1.44
N VAL A 78 -9.84 3.68 2.18
CA VAL A 78 -9.26 2.35 2.01
C VAL A 78 -9.49 1.83 0.59
N ALA A 79 -10.73 1.90 0.08
CA ALA A 79 -11.08 1.44 -1.26
C ALA A 79 -10.35 2.26 -2.35
N LEU A 80 -10.30 3.59 -2.21
CA LEU A 80 -9.50 4.46 -3.07
C LEU A 80 -8.00 4.10 -3.00
N GLY A 81 -7.49 3.82 -1.81
CA GLY A 81 -6.13 3.36 -1.57
C GLY A 81 -5.84 2.02 -2.26
N VAL A 82 -6.77 1.07 -2.23
CA VAL A 82 -6.67 -0.21 -2.95
C VAL A 82 -6.63 0.02 -4.46
N VAL A 83 -7.49 0.89 -5.00
CA VAL A 83 -7.47 1.27 -6.42
C VAL A 83 -6.12 1.90 -6.80
N GLY A 84 -5.66 2.88 -6.03
CA GLY A 84 -4.39 3.57 -6.27
C GLY A 84 -3.18 2.63 -6.17
N LEU A 85 -3.15 1.75 -5.18
CA LEU A 85 -2.12 0.73 -5.02
C LEU A 85 -2.14 -0.26 -6.20
N GLY A 86 -3.33 -0.70 -6.62
CA GLY A 86 -3.50 -1.59 -7.77
C GLY A 86 -2.97 -0.97 -9.07
N PHE A 87 -3.29 0.31 -9.32
CA PHE A 87 -2.76 1.06 -10.45
C PHE A 87 -1.23 1.17 -10.40
N PHE A 88 -0.67 1.50 -9.24
CA PHE A 88 0.77 1.61 -9.06
C PHE A 88 1.48 0.25 -9.29
N VAL A 89 0.93 -0.83 -8.74
CA VAL A 89 1.42 -2.21 -8.98
C VAL A 89 1.36 -2.57 -10.46
N ALA A 90 0.27 -2.24 -11.16
CA ALA A 90 0.16 -2.48 -12.59
C ALA A 90 1.24 -1.73 -13.39
N CYS A 91 1.47 -0.44 -13.08
CA CYS A 91 2.54 0.34 -13.67
C CYS A 91 3.92 -0.28 -13.44
N CYS A 92 4.22 -0.72 -12.21
CA CYS A 92 5.46 -1.43 -11.91
C CYS A 92 5.60 -2.77 -12.67
N GLY A 93 4.51 -3.50 -12.89
CA GLY A 93 4.48 -4.71 -13.71
C GLY A 93 4.76 -4.43 -15.18
N LEU A 94 4.17 -3.36 -15.75
CA LEU A 94 4.45 -2.91 -17.13
C LEU A 94 5.92 -2.52 -17.30
N LEU A 95 6.45 -1.74 -16.35
CA LEU A 95 7.86 -1.38 -16.32
C LEU A 95 8.75 -2.62 -16.20
N GLY A 96 8.38 -3.61 -15.38
CA GLY A 96 9.11 -4.88 -15.28
C GLY A 96 9.16 -5.66 -16.61
N CYS A 97 8.05 -5.70 -17.35
CA CYS A 97 8.02 -6.29 -18.69
C CYS A 97 8.92 -5.53 -19.67
N TRP A 98 8.87 -4.19 -19.64
CA TRP A 98 9.74 -3.34 -20.46
C TRP A 98 11.23 -3.55 -20.15
N VAL A 99 11.59 -3.55 -18.86
CA VAL A 99 12.95 -3.80 -18.36
C VAL A 99 13.44 -5.19 -18.78
N SER A 100 12.58 -6.20 -18.78
CA SER A 100 12.93 -7.56 -19.21
C SER A 100 13.45 -7.61 -20.65
N CYS A 101 12.93 -6.76 -21.53
CA CYS A 101 13.38 -6.61 -22.92
C CYS A 101 14.73 -5.87 -23.03
N LEU A 102 15.00 -4.92 -22.14
CA LEU A 102 16.23 -4.12 -22.14
C LEU A 102 17.44 -4.91 -21.62
N ARG A 103 18.58 -4.80 -22.33
CA ARG A 103 19.83 -5.48 -21.96
C ARG A 103 20.79 -4.56 -21.19
N ASN A 104 20.25 -3.79 -20.24
CA ASN A 104 21.02 -2.83 -19.46
C ASN A 104 20.98 -3.17 -17.96
N CYS A 105 22.14 -3.44 -17.37
CA CYS A 105 22.28 -3.78 -15.95
C CYS A 105 21.78 -2.66 -15.04
N CYS A 106 22.13 -1.40 -15.31
CA CYS A 106 21.76 -0.28 -14.43
C CYS A 106 20.24 -0.13 -14.33
N ILE A 107 19.54 -0.36 -15.45
CA ILE A 107 18.06 -0.32 -15.50
C ILE A 107 17.46 -1.50 -14.72
N THR A 108 18.05 -2.70 -14.83
CA THR A 108 17.57 -3.87 -14.07
C THR A 108 17.80 -3.70 -12.57
N VAL A 109 18.94 -3.14 -12.16
CA VAL A 109 19.29 -2.87 -10.76
C VAL A 109 18.38 -1.79 -10.16
N SER A 110 18.15 -0.68 -10.87
CA SER A 110 17.23 0.37 -10.42
C SER A 110 15.80 -0.15 -10.28
N TYR A 111 15.34 -0.98 -11.22
CA TYR A 111 14.05 -1.65 -11.09
C TYR A 111 13.97 -2.54 -9.84
N ALA A 112 15.00 -3.36 -9.57
CA ALA A 112 15.05 -4.17 -8.36
C ALA A 112 15.01 -3.31 -7.08
N ALA A 113 15.71 -2.17 -7.07
CA ALA A 113 15.68 -1.23 -5.94
C ALA A 113 14.28 -0.65 -5.71
N VAL A 114 13.53 -0.32 -6.77
CA VAL A 114 12.13 0.13 -6.66
C VAL A 114 11.26 -0.97 -6.04
N ILE A 115 11.37 -2.22 -6.50
CA ILE A 115 10.60 -3.34 -5.92
C ILE A 115 10.95 -3.57 -4.43
N VAL A 116 12.22 -3.46 -4.06
CA VAL A 116 12.62 -3.55 -2.64
C VAL A 116 12.03 -2.40 -1.83
N ALA A 117 12.07 -1.17 -2.34
CA ALA A 117 11.49 -0.01 -1.67
C ALA A 117 9.98 -0.21 -1.42
N LEU A 118 9.25 -0.75 -2.40
CA LEU A 118 7.83 -1.05 -2.27
C LEU A 118 7.54 -2.12 -1.21
N LEU A 119 8.33 -3.19 -1.20
CA LEU A 119 8.22 -4.23 -0.19
C LEU A 119 8.45 -3.65 1.22
N VAL A 120 9.48 -2.82 1.40
CA VAL A 120 9.77 -2.14 2.67
C VAL A 120 8.63 -1.20 3.06
N SER A 121 8.10 -0.41 2.13
CA SER A 121 6.96 0.48 2.38
C SER A 121 5.72 -0.30 2.83
N LYS A 122 5.42 -1.44 2.20
CA LYS A 122 4.29 -2.31 2.62
C LYS A 122 4.50 -2.88 4.02
N CYS A 123 5.70 -3.38 4.32
CA CYS A 123 6.03 -3.89 5.64
C CYS A 123 5.93 -2.80 6.72
N ALA A 124 6.47 -1.60 6.45
CA ALA A 124 6.37 -0.46 7.35
C ALA A 124 4.91 -0.05 7.60
N LEU A 125 4.09 -0.01 6.55
CA LEU A 125 2.65 0.27 6.68
C LEU A 125 1.95 -0.77 7.56
N CYS A 126 2.25 -2.06 7.36
CA CYS A 126 1.71 -3.14 8.20
C CYS A 126 2.09 -2.96 9.68
N LEU A 127 3.36 -2.66 9.96
CA LEU A 127 3.82 -2.39 11.33
C LEU A 127 3.09 -1.19 11.94
N VAL A 128 2.91 -0.09 11.20
CA VAL A 128 2.20 1.09 11.71
C VAL A 128 0.76 0.75 12.09
N VAL A 129 0.05 0.00 11.23
CA VAL A 129 -1.34 -0.41 11.48
C VAL A 129 -1.46 -1.32 12.71
N VAL A 130 -0.53 -2.27 12.88
CA VAL A 130 -0.55 -3.23 14.00
C VAL A 130 -0.18 -2.58 15.33
N PHE A 131 0.86 -1.74 15.36
CA PHE A 131 1.36 -1.16 16.61
C PHE A 131 0.61 0.11 17.04
N TRP A 132 0.07 0.89 16.09
CA TRP A 132 -0.68 2.12 16.38
C TRP A 132 -2.10 2.07 15.78
N PRO A 133 -2.95 1.12 16.19
CA PRO A 133 -4.33 1.00 15.66
C PRO A 133 -5.18 2.24 15.97
N HIS A 134 -4.83 2.98 17.03
CA HIS A 134 -5.48 4.24 17.41
C HIS A 134 -5.27 5.36 16.39
N LEU A 135 -4.18 5.36 15.62
CA LEU A 135 -3.97 6.30 14.52
C LEU A 135 -4.90 6.01 13.33
N VAL A 136 -5.27 4.74 13.14
CA VAL A 136 -6.12 4.29 12.03
C VAL A 136 -7.62 4.36 12.39
N SER A 137 -7.95 4.76 13.62
CA SER A 137 -9.34 4.87 14.12
C SER A 137 -10.19 3.60 13.98
N VAL A 138 -9.56 2.42 13.83
CA VAL A 138 -10.23 1.10 13.76
C VAL A 138 -10.59 0.59 15.15
N ASP A 139 -11.07 1.49 16.01
CA ASP A 139 -11.50 1.11 17.35
C ASP A 139 -13.02 1.17 17.39
N VAL A 140 -13.64 -0.01 17.25
CA VAL A 140 -15.07 -0.24 17.47
C VAL A 140 -15.35 -0.15 18.96
N ARG A 141 -15.13 1.04 19.54
CA ARG A 141 -15.36 1.23 20.95
C ARG A 141 -16.87 1.33 21.13
N ALA A 142 -17.48 0.36 21.80
CA ALA A 142 -18.89 0.35 22.17
C ALA A 142 -19.39 1.73 22.65
N ALA A 143 -18.59 2.40 23.49
CA ALA A 143 -18.90 3.72 24.04
C ALA A 143 -18.92 4.86 23.00
N ARG A 144 -18.21 4.74 21.87
CA ARG A 144 -18.27 5.71 20.77
C ARG A 144 -19.53 5.50 19.94
N LEU A 145 -19.78 4.26 19.53
CA LEU A 145 -20.94 3.91 18.72
C LEU A 145 -22.25 4.21 19.48
N LEU A 146 -22.29 3.94 20.79
CA LEU A 146 -23.41 4.31 21.64
C LEU A 146 -23.62 5.83 21.73
N ARG A 147 -22.55 6.61 21.88
CA ARG A 147 -22.63 8.08 21.87
C ARG A 147 -23.11 8.62 20.53
N ALA A 148 -22.64 8.05 19.43
CA ALA A 148 -23.06 8.42 18.08
C ALA A 148 -24.56 8.13 17.87
N LEU A 149 -25.04 6.95 18.27
CA LEU A 149 -26.47 6.62 18.25
C LEU A 149 -27.27 7.62 19.10
N GLN A 150 -26.84 7.89 20.32
CA GLN A 150 -27.59 8.75 21.24
C GLN A 150 -27.69 10.19 20.75
N ARG A 151 -26.64 10.75 20.13
CA ARG A 151 -26.59 12.18 19.76
C ARG A 151 -26.96 12.49 18.32
N SER A 152 -26.81 11.53 17.41
CA SER A 152 -26.80 11.83 15.98
C SER A 152 -27.79 10.99 15.18
N TYR A 153 -28.47 10.01 15.79
CA TYR A 153 -29.47 9.20 15.09
C TYR A 153 -30.68 10.05 14.69
N ALA A 154 -31.08 9.99 13.42
CA ALA A 154 -32.22 10.70 12.83
C ALA A 154 -32.22 12.23 13.08
N LEU A 155 -31.03 12.82 13.19
CA LEU A 155 -30.85 14.28 13.20
C LEU A 155 -30.59 14.80 11.77
N PRO A 156 -31.10 16.00 11.43
CA PRO A 156 -30.85 16.60 10.12
C PRO A 156 -29.35 16.81 9.90
N GLY A 157 -28.87 16.43 8.71
CA GLY A 157 -27.45 16.46 8.36
C GLY A 157 -26.66 15.22 8.81
N ARG A 158 -27.29 14.26 9.48
CA ARG A 158 -26.68 12.97 9.90
C ARG A 158 -27.41 11.74 9.32
N GLU A 159 -28.17 11.92 8.25
CA GLU A 159 -28.96 10.86 7.59
C GLU A 159 -28.15 9.61 7.24
N GLN A 160 -26.88 9.79 6.87
CA GLN A 160 -25.98 8.72 6.50
C GLN A 160 -25.64 7.79 7.68
N LEU A 161 -25.59 8.34 8.91
CA LEU A 161 -25.42 7.54 10.13
C LEU A 161 -26.70 6.77 10.44
N THR A 162 -27.86 7.42 10.29
CA THR A 162 -29.19 6.79 10.48
C THR A 162 -29.33 5.60 9.55
N ALA A 163 -29.11 5.80 8.25
CA ALA A 163 -29.21 4.75 7.25
C ALA A 163 -28.20 3.61 7.49
N ALA A 164 -26.98 3.91 7.93
CA ALA A 164 -26.00 2.89 8.28
C ALA A 164 -26.41 2.04 9.48
N LEU A 165 -26.98 2.67 10.51
CA LEU A 165 -27.46 1.95 11.68
C LEU A 165 -28.71 1.12 11.34
N ASP A 166 -29.63 1.66 10.55
CA ASP A 166 -30.82 0.94 10.09
C ASP A 166 -30.44 -0.26 9.19
N LEU A 167 -29.45 -0.09 8.32
CA LEU A 167 -28.88 -1.18 7.53
C LEU A 167 -28.27 -2.26 8.43
N ALA A 168 -27.50 -1.89 9.45
CA ALA A 168 -26.92 -2.85 10.40
C ALA A 168 -28.02 -3.61 11.17
N GLN A 169 -29.08 -2.92 11.61
CA GLN A 169 -30.18 -3.52 12.37
C GLN A 169 -30.97 -4.53 11.55
N THR A 170 -31.28 -4.18 10.29
CA THR A 170 -31.98 -5.07 9.37
C THR A 170 -31.10 -6.24 8.91
N SER A 171 -29.84 -5.98 8.57
CA SER A 171 -28.89 -7.01 8.08
C SER A 171 -28.52 -8.02 9.15
N PHE A 172 -28.29 -7.57 10.39
CA PHE A 172 -27.87 -8.45 11.49
C PHE A 172 -29.01 -8.84 12.42
N SER A 173 -30.26 -8.42 12.14
CA SER A 173 -31.43 -8.74 12.97
C SER A 173 -31.20 -8.38 14.45
N CYS A 174 -30.68 -7.17 14.68
CA CYS A 174 -30.31 -6.63 15.99
C CYS A 174 -30.97 -5.26 16.21
N CYS A 175 -30.90 -4.71 17.44
CA CYS A 175 -31.45 -3.39 17.74
C CYS A 175 -30.59 -2.63 18.74
N GLY A 176 -30.27 -1.38 18.42
CA GLY A 176 -29.36 -0.54 19.20
C GLY A 176 -27.92 -1.08 19.21
N ILE A 177 -27.09 -0.56 20.11
CA ILE A 177 -25.67 -0.97 20.20
C ILE A 177 -25.51 -2.15 21.13
N ASN A 178 -25.92 -1.98 22.39
CA ASN A 178 -25.98 -3.04 23.39
C ASN A 178 -27.40 -3.61 23.54
N GLY A 179 -28.40 -2.94 22.97
CA GLY A 179 -29.79 -3.39 22.98
C GLY A 179 -30.78 -2.27 22.66
N SER A 180 -32.05 -2.66 22.53
CA SER A 180 -33.15 -1.74 22.15
C SER A 180 -33.36 -0.57 23.12
N ASN A 181 -32.95 -0.71 24.38
CA ASN A 181 -33.02 0.34 25.39
C ASN A 181 -32.09 1.54 25.10
N ASN A 182 -31.12 1.42 24.18
CA ASN A 182 -30.22 2.53 23.84
C ASN A 182 -30.91 3.71 23.16
N TYR A 183 -31.98 3.45 22.40
CA TYR A 183 -32.87 4.51 21.90
C TYR A 183 -33.53 5.28 23.04
N GLY A 184 -33.50 4.68 24.23
CA GLY A 184 -34.14 5.19 25.40
C GLY A 184 -33.69 6.59 25.80
N THR A 185 -32.39 6.80 25.66
CA THR A 185 -31.67 8.00 26.06
C THR A 185 -31.18 8.78 24.84
N SER A 186 -31.67 8.45 23.65
CA SER A 186 -31.32 9.14 22.42
C SER A 186 -32.06 10.48 22.28
N TRP A 187 -31.40 11.46 21.67
CA TRP A 187 -31.99 12.74 21.32
C TRP A 187 -33.18 12.58 20.38
N TRP A 188 -33.13 11.60 19.47
CA TRP A 188 -34.25 11.22 18.61
C TRP A 188 -35.55 11.00 19.39
N ARG A 189 -35.47 10.28 20.52
CA ARG A 189 -36.62 10.00 21.37
C ARG A 189 -36.98 11.17 22.29
N LEU A 190 -35.97 11.83 22.88
CA LEU A 190 -36.18 12.91 23.84
C LEU A 190 -36.71 14.21 23.21
N GLN A 191 -36.31 14.49 21.98
CA GLN A 191 -36.73 15.68 21.23
C GLN A 191 -37.97 15.41 20.35
N GLU A 192 -38.56 14.21 20.45
CA GLU A 192 -39.72 13.80 19.64
C GLU A 192 -39.48 13.99 18.13
N LEU A 193 -38.22 13.83 17.69
CA LEU A 193 -37.86 13.86 16.26
C LEU A 193 -38.39 12.61 15.55
N GLY A 194 -38.54 11.50 16.27
CA GLY A 194 -39.38 10.39 15.86
C GLY A 194 -40.86 10.65 16.12
N ARG A 195 -41.77 9.90 15.47
CA ARG A 195 -43.19 9.98 15.87
C ARG A 195 -43.31 9.56 17.34
N ARG A 196 -44.08 10.30 18.13
CA ARG A 196 -44.23 10.13 19.60
C ARG A 196 -44.58 8.71 20.04
N GLU A 197 -45.19 7.95 19.15
CA GLU A 197 -45.64 6.57 19.36
C GLU A 197 -44.56 5.50 19.11
N LEU A 198 -43.37 5.87 18.62
CA LEU A 198 -42.27 4.94 18.42
C LEU A 198 -41.32 4.93 19.63
N VAL A 199 -41.19 3.75 20.25
CA VAL A 199 -40.23 3.45 21.31
C VAL A 199 -38.84 3.14 20.72
N VAL A 200 -38.83 2.50 19.54
CA VAL A 200 -37.64 2.16 18.75
C VAL A 200 -37.88 2.44 17.27
N PRO A 201 -36.83 2.61 16.46
CA PRO A 201 -36.98 2.69 15.01
C PRO A 201 -37.61 1.45 14.39
N LEU A 202 -38.20 1.61 13.21
CA LEU A 202 -38.87 0.53 12.49
C LEU A 202 -37.90 -0.56 12.02
N SER A 203 -36.64 -0.21 11.78
CA SER A 203 -35.52 -1.11 11.48
C SER A 203 -35.21 -2.11 12.60
N CYS A 204 -35.61 -1.82 13.86
CA CYS A 204 -35.52 -2.77 14.98
C CYS A 204 -36.67 -3.80 15.02
N CYS A 205 -37.71 -3.62 14.20
CA CYS A 205 -38.84 -4.55 14.15
C CYS A 205 -38.53 -5.73 13.24
N LYS A 206 -39.20 -6.86 13.47
CA LYS A 206 -39.22 -7.96 12.51
C LYS A 206 -40.05 -7.55 11.29
N LEU A 207 -39.44 -7.61 10.11
CA LEU A 207 -39.96 -7.05 8.88
C LEU A 207 -40.66 -8.13 8.03
N ASN A 208 -41.60 -7.71 7.18
CA ASN A 208 -42.17 -8.57 6.14
C ASN A 208 -41.34 -8.52 4.84
N ASN A 209 -40.65 -7.40 4.59
CA ASN A 209 -39.88 -7.17 3.37
C ASN A 209 -38.39 -7.48 3.52
N THR A 210 -38.02 -8.47 4.32
CA THR A 210 -36.60 -8.85 4.54
C THR A 210 -35.86 -9.33 3.28
N LEU A 211 -36.60 -9.65 2.22
CA LEU A 211 -36.05 -10.10 0.93
C LEU A 211 -35.72 -8.92 0.00
N GLU A 212 -36.16 -7.71 0.33
CA GLU A 212 -35.83 -6.50 -0.44
C GLU A 212 -34.47 -5.94 0.04
N PRO A 213 -33.52 -5.67 -0.88
CA PRO A 213 -32.20 -5.14 -0.49
C PRO A 213 -32.29 -3.75 0.18
N GLU A 214 -33.32 -2.97 -0.14
CA GLU A 214 -33.56 -1.64 0.43
C GLU A 214 -34.52 -1.64 1.64
N ALA A 215 -34.74 -2.79 2.29
CA ALA A 215 -35.65 -2.89 3.44
C ALA A 215 -35.30 -1.94 4.59
N PHE A 216 -34.03 -1.53 4.71
CA PHE A 216 -33.58 -0.55 5.70
C PHE A 216 -34.03 0.89 5.40
N LEU A 217 -34.27 1.25 4.14
CA LEU A 217 -34.76 2.56 3.73
C LEU A 217 -36.28 2.69 3.92
N ASN A 218 -37.02 1.59 3.68
CA ASN A 218 -38.47 1.53 3.87
C ASN A 218 -38.89 0.28 4.66
N PRO A 219 -38.63 0.25 5.97
CA PRO A 219 -38.94 -0.90 6.80
C PRO A 219 -40.45 -1.11 6.93
N GLN A 220 -40.94 -2.33 6.63
CA GLN A 220 -42.34 -2.74 6.83
C GLN A 220 -42.48 -3.74 7.99
N PRO A 221 -42.79 -3.29 9.21
CA PRO A 221 -42.92 -4.16 10.37
C PRO A 221 -44.08 -5.14 10.20
N ARG A 222 -43.84 -6.41 10.54
CA ARG A 222 -44.88 -7.45 10.52
C ARG A 222 -46.01 -7.16 11.51
N ASN A 223 -45.65 -6.67 12.70
CA ASN A 223 -46.59 -6.26 13.74
C ASN A 223 -46.06 -5.01 14.43
N LEU A 224 -46.51 -3.84 13.98
CA LEU A 224 -46.05 -2.55 14.50
C LEU A 224 -46.39 -2.37 15.99
N SER A 225 -47.62 -2.71 16.40
CA SER A 225 -48.08 -2.56 17.79
C SER A 225 -47.26 -3.39 18.78
N LEU A 226 -47.07 -4.69 18.50
CA LEU A 226 -46.24 -5.55 19.34
C LEU A 226 -44.78 -5.09 19.33
N CYS A 227 -44.26 -4.67 18.17
CA CYS A 227 -42.89 -4.18 18.09
C CYS A 227 -42.69 -2.91 18.94
N GLN A 228 -43.68 -2.02 19.04
CA GLN A 228 -43.58 -0.78 19.83
C GLN A 228 -44.04 -0.93 21.29
N SER A 229 -44.50 -2.11 21.70
CA SER A 229 -44.92 -2.36 23.08
C SER A 229 -43.77 -2.14 24.08
N LEU A 230 -44.11 -1.59 25.25
CA LEU A 230 -43.20 -1.50 26.40
C LEU A 230 -43.12 -2.83 27.16
N ASN A 231 -44.10 -3.72 26.98
CA ASN A 231 -44.16 -5.02 27.65
C ASN A 231 -43.12 -6.00 27.06
N PRO A 232 -42.15 -6.50 27.86
CA PRO A 232 -41.13 -7.46 27.40
C PRO A 232 -41.68 -8.70 26.71
N ALA A 233 -42.77 -9.27 27.22
CA ALA A 233 -43.37 -10.48 26.67
C ALA A 233 -43.92 -10.28 25.24
N GLU A 234 -44.42 -9.07 24.96
CA GLU A 234 -44.98 -8.74 23.64
C GLU A 234 -43.90 -8.32 22.65
N HIS A 235 -42.99 -7.44 23.05
CA HIS A 235 -42.02 -6.90 22.11
C HIS A 235 -40.95 -7.91 21.71
N GLN A 236 -40.60 -8.91 22.54
CA GLN A 236 -39.67 -9.98 22.13
C GLN A 236 -40.18 -10.79 20.93
N LEU A 237 -41.50 -10.84 20.70
CA LEU A 237 -42.08 -11.57 19.58
C LEU A 237 -41.89 -10.81 18.25
N ALA A 238 -41.88 -9.48 18.27
CA ALA A 238 -41.92 -8.63 17.07
C ALA A 238 -40.75 -7.62 16.94
N ARG A 239 -39.84 -7.54 17.92
CA ARG A 239 -38.68 -6.65 17.98
C ARG A 239 -37.39 -7.46 18.18
N HIS A 240 -36.30 -7.04 17.55
CA HIS A 240 -34.97 -7.53 17.85
C HIS A 240 -34.50 -6.99 19.21
N THR A 241 -34.04 -7.87 20.10
CA THR A 241 -33.60 -7.48 21.47
C THR A 241 -32.10 -7.54 21.68
N VAL A 242 -31.39 -8.27 20.81
CA VAL A 242 -29.93 -8.38 20.82
C VAL A 242 -29.30 -7.09 20.28
N GLY A 243 -28.23 -6.62 20.90
CA GLY A 243 -27.48 -5.44 20.44
C GLY A 243 -26.67 -5.73 19.18
N CYS A 244 -26.40 -4.70 18.36
CA CYS A 244 -25.65 -4.85 17.12
C CYS A 244 -24.12 -4.88 17.29
N LEU A 245 -23.59 -4.55 18.48
CA LEU A 245 -22.15 -4.39 18.69
C LEU A 245 -21.35 -5.62 18.28
N GLU A 246 -21.72 -6.80 18.79
CA GLU A 246 -21.02 -8.05 18.52
C GLU A 246 -21.07 -8.42 17.02
N SER A 247 -22.22 -8.26 16.38
CA SER A 247 -22.37 -8.52 14.93
C SER A 247 -21.52 -7.56 14.09
N ILE A 248 -21.44 -6.29 14.48
CA ILE A 248 -20.61 -5.29 13.80
C ILE A 248 -19.12 -5.63 13.99
N GLU A 249 -18.70 -5.98 15.21
CA GLU A 249 -17.32 -6.38 15.50
C GLU A 249 -16.91 -7.61 14.68
N ASN A 250 -17.76 -8.64 14.64
CA ASN A 250 -17.53 -9.85 13.85
C ASN A 250 -17.43 -9.52 12.35
N TRP A 251 -18.36 -8.72 11.82
CA TRP A 251 -18.32 -8.29 10.42
C TRP A 251 -17.03 -7.53 10.08
N VAL A 252 -16.60 -6.60 10.95
CA VAL A 252 -15.34 -5.86 10.77
C VAL A 252 -14.14 -6.80 10.78
N GLN A 253 -14.10 -7.76 11.72
CA GLN A 253 -13.03 -8.74 11.78
C GLN A 253 -12.95 -9.59 10.52
N ASP A 254 -14.08 -10.05 10.00
CA ASP A 254 -14.14 -10.81 8.75
C ASP A 254 -13.64 -10.00 7.56
N GLN A 255 -14.09 -8.74 7.40
CA GLN A 255 -13.60 -7.88 6.33
C GLN A 255 -12.09 -7.59 6.47
N THR A 256 -11.61 -7.38 7.70
CA THR A 256 -10.20 -7.13 7.99
C THR A 256 -9.34 -8.35 7.64
N LEU A 257 -9.81 -9.56 7.94
CA LEU A 257 -9.12 -10.80 7.63
C LEU A 257 -9.00 -11.01 6.11
N VAL A 258 -10.05 -10.71 5.35
CA VAL A 258 -10.02 -10.78 3.88
C VAL A 258 -8.99 -9.79 3.31
N VAL A 259 -8.99 -8.54 3.78
CA VAL A 259 -8.03 -7.51 3.33
C VAL A 259 -6.59 -7.90 3.68
N LEU A 260 -6.36 -8.43 4.88
CA LEU A 260 -5.04 -8.93 5.29
C LEU A 260 -4.58 -10.09 4.42
N GLY A 261 -5.47 -11.03 4.10
CA GLY A 261 -5.18 -12.17 3.22
C GLY A 261 -4.78 -11.72 1.80
N ILE A 262 -5.50 -10.75 1.24
CA ILE A 262 -5.15 -10.17 -0.07
C ILE A 262 -3.80 -9.44 0.01
N GLY A 263 -3.57 -8.66 1.06
CA GLY A 263 -2.29 -7.98 1.28
C GLY A 263 -1.10 -8.95 1.33
N LEU A 264 -1.25 -10.08 2.03
CA LEU A 264 -0.23 -11.13 2.09
C LEU A 264 0.03 -11.74 0.70
N LEU A 265 -1.02 -12.03 -0.07
CA LEU A 265 -0.88 -12.56 -1.43
C LEU A 265 -0.08 -11.61 -2.33
N VAL A 266 -0.34 -10.31 -2.24
CA VAL A 266 0.38 -9.29 -3.02
C VAL A 266 1.86 -9.25 -2.66
N VAL A 267 2.19 -9.32 -1.36
CA VAL A 267 3.57 -9.39 -0.88
C VAL A 267 4.27 -10.64 -1.41
N LEU A 268 3.60 -11.79 -1.43
CA LEU A 268 4.17 -13.03 -1.99
C LEU A 268 4.49 -12.89 -3.49
N VAL A 269 3.56 -12.35 -4.29
CA VAL A 269 3.78 -12.12 -5.73
C VAL A 269 4.96 -11.17 -5.95
N GLU A 270 5.06 -10.11 -5.15
CA GLU A 270 6.16 -9.14 -5.18
C GLU A 270 7.52 -9.79 -4.85
N LEU A 271 7.56 -10.68 -3.86
CA LEU A 271 8.76 -11.47 -3.54
C LEU A 271 9.19 -12.36 -4.72
N PHE A 272 8.25 -13.03 -5.40
CA PHE A 272 8.58 -13.82 -6.59
C PHE A 272 9.12 -12.94 -7.73
N ALA A 273 8.53 -11.76 -7.96
CA ALA A 273 9.01 -10.79 -8.93
C ALA A 273 10.44 -10.30 -8.59
N LEU A 274 10.69 -9.97 -7.31
CA LEU A 274 12.01 -9.57 -6.83
C LEU A 274 13.05 -10.68 -7.04
N MET A 275 12.75 -11.91 -6.61
CA MET A 275 13.65 -13.05 -6.76
C MET A 275 13.98 -13.31 -8.23
N SER A 276 12.99 -13.26 -9.13
CA SER A 276 13.22 -13.43 -10.57
C SER A 276 14.11 -12.32 -11.15
N THR A 277 13.95 -11.08 -10.70
CA THR A 277 14.75 -9.92 -11.12
C THR A 277 16.19 -10.03 -10.64
N LEU A 278 16.40 -10.43 -9.38
CA LEU A 278 17.74 -10.66 -8.82
C LEU A 278 18.47 -11.81 -9.53
N LEU A 279 17.75 -12.89 -9.86
CA LEU A 279 18.30 -13.98 -10.68
C LEU A 279 18.71 -13.49 -12.07
N ALA A 280 17.86 -12.73 -12.76
CA ALA A 280 18.21 -12.15 -14.06
C ALA A 280 19.43 -11.20 -13.98
N CYS A 281 19.48 -10.36 -12.93
CA CYS A 281 20.57 -9.42 -12.71
C CYS A 281 21.90 -10.11 -12.40
N SER A 282 21.92 -11.11 -11.50
CA SER A 282 23.12 -11.87 -11.17
C SER A 282 23.71 -12.60 -12.38
N ARG A 283 22.85 -13.16 -13.24
CA ARG A 283 23.26 -13.78 -14.51
C ARG A 283 23.83 -12.75 -15.48
N LEU A 284 23.18 -11.60 -15.65
CA LEU A 284 23.67 -10.53 -16.54
C LEU A 284 25.04 -10.00 -16.09
N LYS A 285 25.24 -9.82 -14.78
CA LYS A 285 26.52 -9.42 -14.19
C LYS A 285 27.62 -10.46 -14.44
N SER A 286 27.32 -11.75 -14.29
CA SER A 286 28.29 -12.82 -14.54
C SER A 286 28.83 -12.80 -15.98
N VAL A 287 27.95 -12.59 -16.96
CA VAL A 287 28.31 -12.51 -18.38
C VAL A 287 29.16 -11.27 -18.68
N MET A 288 28.87 -10.13 -18.05
CA MET A 288 29.67 -8.91 -18.21
C MET A 288 31.08 -9.06 -17.62
N ASN A 289 31.18 -9.64 -16.42
CA ASN A 289 32.48 -9.87 -15.75
C ASN A 289 33.38 -10.82 -16.57
N GLN A 290 32.80 -11.86 -17.19
CA GLN A 290 33.57 -12.73 -18.08
C GLN A 290 34.08 -12.03 -19.33
N ARG A 291 33.28 -11.13 -19.93
CA ARG A 291 33.74 -10.32 -21.08
C ARG A 291 34.87 -9.38 -20.69
N ALA A 292 34.81 -8.76 -19.51
CA ALA A 292 35.88 -7.91 -19.00
C ALA A 292 37.19 -8.69 -18.78
N ARG A 293 37.12 -9.89 -18.18
CA ARG A 293 38.29 -10.76 -17.98
C ARG A 293 38.90 -11.24 -19.31
N ASN A 294 38.08 -11.68 -20.26
CA ASN A 294 38.57 -12.14 -21.57
C ASN A 294 39.14 -11.00 -22.43
N GLY A 295 38.70 -9.75 -22.24
CA GLY A 295 39.26 -8.58 -22.93
C GLY A 295 40.66 -8.19 -22.44
N HIS A 296 40.99 -8.46 -21.17
CA HIS A 296 42.30 -8.13 -20.59
C HIS A 296 43.42 -9.12 -20.99
N SER A 297 43.09 -10.36 -21.36
CA SER A 297 44.08 -11.34 -21.84
C SER A 297 44.41 -11.21 -23.34
N GLY A 298 43.82 -10.26 -24.06
CA GLY A 298 43.91 -10.17 -25.54
C GLY A 298 44.33 -8.83 -26.13
N GLY A 299 44.76 -7.84 -25.33
CA GLY A 299 45.10 -6.52 -25.87
C GLY A 299 46.03 -5.73 -24.97
N SER A 300 47.29 -5.63 -25.40
CA SER A 300 48.19 -4.57 -24.96
C SER A 300 47.68 -3.22 -25.51
N SER A 301 47.55 -2.26 -24.60
CA SER A 301 47.50 -0.81 -24.82
C SER A 301 46.34 -0.21 -25.65
N ASN A 302 45.38 0.41 -24.96
CA ASN A 302 45.08 1.84 -25.19
C ASN A 302 44.24 2.44 -24.05
N ASN A 303 44.85 3.40 -23.34
CA ASN A 303 44.26 4.20 -22.27
C ASN A 303 43.20 5.16 -22.84
N ASN A 304 41.94 4.74 -22.93
CA ASN A 304 40.78 5.64 -23.00
C ASN A 304 39.42 5.01 -22.63
N ASN A 305 39.38 3.73 -22.22
CA ASN A 305 38.12 3.01 -21.90
C ASN A 305 37.84 2.85 -20.40
N ASN A 306 38.64 3.47 -19.52
CA ASN A 306 38.52 3.27 -18.07
C ASN A 306 37.21 3.86 -17.50
N ASN A 307 36.62 4.88 -18.13
CA ASN A 307 35.41 5.54 -17.61
C ASN A 307 34.14 4.67 -17.76
N LYS A 308 34.07 3.78 -18.75
CA LYS A 308 32.90 2.88 -18.95
C LYS A 308 32.93 1.65 -18.04
N ALA A 309 34.13 1.17 -17.71
CA ALA A 309 34.31 0.05 -16.79
C ALA A 309 34.12 0.48 -15.32
N VAL A 310 34.51 1.71 -14.96
CA VAL A 310 34.30 2.28 -13.64
C VAL A 310 32.80 2.52 -13.36
N ALA A 311 32.04 3.10 -14.29
CA ALA A 311 30.60 3.33 -14.12
C ALA A 311 29.78 2.03 -13.91
N ALA A 312 30.18 0.93 -14.56
CA ALA A 312 29.58 -0.38 -14.37
C ALA A 312 29.88 -0.98 -12.98
N ASN A 313 31.03 -0.65 -12.38
CA ASN A 313 31.39 -1.06 -11.03
C ASN A 313 30.71 -0.19 -9.95
N THR A 314 30.45 1.10 -10.21
CA THR A 314 29.75 1.99 -9.25
C THR A 314 28.27 1.63 -9.08
N CYS A 315 27.57 1.25 -10.16
CA CYS A 315 26.21 0.69 -10.07
C CYS A 315 26.14 -0.66 -9.35
N VAL A 316 27.28 -1.34 -9.18
CA VAL A 316 27.38 -2.68 -8.59
C VAL A 316 27.58 -2.64 -7.08
N GLN A 317 28.25 -1.63 -6.53
CA GLN A 317 28.45 -1.51 -5.08
C GLN A 317 27.17 -1.08 -4.36
N THR A 318 26.36 -0.21 -4.97
CA THR A 318 25.09 0.27 -4.39
C THR A 318 24.09 -0.86 -4.12
N ALA A 319 24.07 -1.93 -4.93
CA ALA A 319 23.18 -3.07 -4.70
C ALA A 319 23.62 -4.01 -3.56
N SER A 320 24.91 -4.05 -3.21
CA SER A 320 25.44 -4.88 -2.12
C SER A 320 25.37 -4.21 -0.74
N THR A 321 25.29 -2.87 -0.70
CA THR A 321 25.31 -2.11 0.56
C THR A 321 23.94 -2.00 1.24
N PHE A 322 22.83 -2.35 0.58
CA PHE A 322 21.49 -2.32 1.17
C PHE A 322 21.25 -3.39 2.26
N THR A 323 22.26 -4.22 2.57
CA THR A 323 22.20 -5.23 3.64
C THR A 323 22.87 -4.79 4.94
N SER A 324 23.34 -3.54 5.04
CA SER A 324 24.02 -3.06 6.25
C SER A 324 23.49 -1.69 6.68
N THR A 325 22.66 -1.72 7.72
CA THR A 325 22.16 -0.57 8.48
C THR A 325 23.31 0.33 8.96
N GLN A 326 23.20 1.64 8.81
CA GLN A 326 23.63 2.57 9.85
C GLN A 326 22.90 3.93 9.76
N THR A 327 22.41 4.29 10.94
CA THR A 327 21.68 5.49 11.36
C THR A 327 22.52 6.77 11.29
N LEU A 328 21.89 7.92 10.99
CA LEU A 328 22.05 9.21 11.70
C LEU A 328 21.04 10.24 11.17
N GLY A 329 20.41 10.97 12.10
CA GLY A 329 19.42 12.03 11.86
C GLY A 329 20.04 13.43 11.66
N PRO A 330 19.27 14.51 11.92
CA PRO A 330 18.78 15.43 10.89
C PRO A 330 19.49 16.79 10.91
N ASP A 331 19.32 17.61 9.84
CA ASP A 331 19.17 19.08 9.94
C ASP A 331 18.75 19.75 8.60
N THR A 332 17.55 20.33 8.66
CA THR A 332 17.03 21.66 8.22
C THR A 332 17.49 22.45 6.95
N PHE A 333 16.44 22.79 6.16
CA PHE A 333 16.01 24.12 5.63
C PHE A 333 16.58 24.72 4.32
N GLY A 334 15.66 25.05 3.39
CA GLY A 334 15.67 26.30 2.61
C GLY A 334 15.56 26.21 1.07
N ASN A 335 14.36 26.49 0.52
CA ASN A 335 13.95 27.11 -0.77
C ASN A 335 14.99 27.22 -1.93
N GLU A 336 14.68 27.01 -3.23
CA GLU A 336 13.72 27.72 -4.09
C GLU A 336 13.78 27.11 -5.52
N ASP A 337 12.65 27.20 -6.23
CA ASP A 337 12.41 27.29 -7.68
C ASP A 337 12.68 26.16 -8.69
N ALA A 338 11.62 25.97 -9.47
CA ALA A 338 11.44 25.03 -10.56
C ALA A 338 12.09 25.54 -11.86
N HIS A 339 12.81 24.65 -12.56
CA HIS A 339 12.90 24.66 -14.01
C HIS A 339 13.15 23.25 -14.56
N ASP A 340 12.35 22.92 -15.57
CA ASP A 340 12.29 21.68 -16.32
C ASP A 340 13.52 21.47 -17.23
N TYR A 341 13.70 20.24 -17.70
CA TYR A 341 14.69 19.69 -18.66
C TYR A 341 16.06 19.20 -18.11
N GLY A 342 16.26 17.87 -18.14
CA GLY A 342 17.60 17.29 -18.36
C GLY A 342 18.17 16.30 -17.33
N MET A 343 17.37 15.38 -16.78
CA MET A 343 17.83 14.42 -15.75
C MET A 343 18.53 13.17 -16.35
N SER A 344 19.67 13.35 -17.03
CA SER A 344 20.57 12.22 -17.37
C SER A 344 22.07 12.51 -17.20
N SER A 345 22.46 13.73 -16.80
CA SER A 345 23.87 14.13 -16.75
C SER A 345 24.42 14.38 -15.33
N TYR A 346 23.59 14.33 -14.28
CA TYR A 346 24.02 14.73 -12.93
C TYR A 346 24.70 13.65 -12.08
N CYS A 347 24.65 12.37 -12.46
CA CYS A 347 25.31 11.30 -11.69
C CYS A 347 26.85 11.25 -11.82
N ASN A 348 27.47 12.02 -12.71
CA ASN A 348 28.91 11.88 -12.99
C ASN A 348 29.78 13.03 -12.46
N ASN A 349 29.21 14.13 -11.94
CA ASN A 349 29.99 15.35 -11.67
C ASN A 349 30.12 15.73 -10.18
N LEU A 350 29.33 15.15 -9.28
CA LEU A 350 29.38 15.51 -7.85
C LEU A 350 30.51 14.80 -7.08
N GLU A 351 30.96 13.63 -7.55
CA GLU A 351 32.02 12.85 -6.89
C GLU A 351 33.44 13.36 -7.23
N SER A 352 33.63 13.96 -8.42
CA SER A 352 34.95 14.45 -8.86
C SER A 352 35.38 15.77 -8.20
N ARG A 353 34.42 16.58 -7.70
CA ARG A 353 34.74 17.87 -7.05
C ARG A 353 35.03 17.76 -5.55
N LEU A 354 34.68 16.66 -4.90
CA LEU A 354 34.94 16.43 -3.47
C LEU A 354 36.29 15.74 -3.19
N MET A 355 36.94 15.13 -4.19
CA MET A 355 38.24 14.45 -4.01
C MET A 355 39.48 15.30 -4.34
N MET A 356 39.31 16.59 -4.68
CA MET A 356 40.45 17.51 -4.92
C MET A 356 40.75 18.45 -3.73
N ALA A 357 40.01 18.33 -2.63
CA ALA A 357 40.21 19.13 -1.42
C ALA A 357 40.59 18.24 -0.23
N GLY A 358 41.75 17.61 -0.28
CA GLY A 358 42.21 16.82 0.86
C GLY A 358 43.42 15.96 0.59
N THR A 359 44.57 16.59 0.35
CA THR A 359 45.91 16.14 0.81
C THR A 359 46.98 17.00 0.13
N ASN A 360 47.53 17.98 0.84
CA ASN A 360 48.98 18.13 0.99
C ASN A 360 49.28 19.14 2.09
N ASN A 361 50.01 18.64 3.08
CA ASN A 361 50.45 19.33 4.28
C ASN A 361 51.74 20.13 4.03
N THR A 362 51.94 21.09 4.93
CA THR A 362 53.22 21.57 5.52
C THR A 362 54.06 22.66 4.86
N PHE A 363 54.20 23.74 5.65
CA PHE A 363 55.36 24.62 5.88
C PHE A 363 55.84 25.58 4.77
N ASN A 364 55.60 26.88 4.97
CA ASN A 364 56.68 27.79 5.39
C ASN A 364 56.15 29.10 5.99
N ALA A 365 56.68 29.48 7.15
CA ALA A 365 56.52 30.80 7.74
C ALA A 365 57.56 31.73 7.12
N GLY A 366 57.15 32.92 6.67
CA GLY A 366 58.08 33.92 6.12
C GLY A 366 57.36 35.19 5.67
N LEU A 367 57.55 36.24 6.47
CA LEU A 367 57.38 37.68 6.19
C LEU A 367 57.25 38.10 4.71
N ILE A 368 56.32 39.02 4.42
CA ILE A 368 56.61 40.42 4.04
C ILE A 368 55.30 41.23 3.96
N ASN A 369 55.42 42.43 4.54
CA ASN A 369 54.51 43.55 4.68
C ASN A 369 54.18 44.22 3.32
N ASN A 370 52.95 44.72 3.12
CA ASN A 370 52.62 46.09 2.66
C ASN A 370 51.19 46.26 2.09
N ASN A 371 50.41 47.10 2.79
CA ASN A 371 49.66 48.28 2.30
C ASN A 371 48.97 48.26 0.92
N HIS A 372 47.62 48.41 0.92
CA HIS A 372 46.85 49.57 0.39
C HIS A 372 45.35 49.23 0.46
N LYS A 373 44.53 49.84 1.33
CA LYS A 373 43.89 51.18 1.20
C LYS A 373 42.80 51.22 0.12
N SER A 374 41.55 50.89 0.47
CA SER A 374 40.41 51.83 0.60
C SER A 374 39.11 51.06 0.79
#